data_AF-A0A3R7NNV0-F1
#
_entry.id   AF-A0A3R7NNV0-F1
#
_cell.length_a   1.000
_cell.length_b   1.000
_cell.length_c   1.000
_cell.angle_alpha   90.00
_cell.angle_beta   90.00
_cell.angle_gamma   90.00
#
_symmetry.space_group_name_H-M   'P 1'
#
loop_
_entity.id
_entity.type
_entity.pdbx_description
1 polymer ?
#
loop_
_entity_poly.entity_id
_entity_poly.type
_entity_poly.pdbx_seq_one_letter_code
_entity_poly.pdbx_strand_id
1 'polypeptide(L)'
;MEMFATLTVGFSFFKEQYTSRVLLFPGKRVQAALKEDAKQRRSPVLSDLNCVWEFSPVPGRERQVEVRFLVSFAFKNPLHSRLIMSHVVTLMTRSFEKHCEKLYGPPSCQRERLVTR
;
A
#
# COMPACT_ATOMS: atom_id res chain seq x y z
N MET A 1 -13.34 -9.22 5.61
CA MET A 1 -14.22 -8.29 4.87
C MET A 1 -13.60 -8.01 3.52
N GLU A 2 -14.38 -7.94 2.46
CA GLU A 2 -13.90 -7.65 1.09
C GLU A 2 -14.55 -6.37 0.58
N MET A 3 -13.76 -5.53 -0.10
CA MET A 3 -14.26 -4.34 -0.79
C MET A 3 -13.47 -4.10 -2.09
N PHE A 4 -14.05 -3.33 -3.00
CA PHE A 4 -13.36 -2.88 -4.21
C PHE A 4 -13.02 -1.40 -4.07
N ALA A 5 -11.80 -1.03 -4.41
CA ALA A 5 -11.32 0.35 -4.34
C ALA A 5 -10.69 0.73 -5.68
N THR A 6 -11.07 1.88 -6.22
CA THR A 6 -10.47 2.38 -7.46
C THR A 6 -9.45 3.44 -7.13
N LEU A 7 -8.19 3.19 -7.50
CA LEU A 7 -7.08 4.13 -7.32
C LEU A 7 -6.74 4.77 -8.67
N THR A 8 -6.46 6.07 -8.64
CA THR A 8 -5.90 6.79 -9.78
C THR A 8 -4.45 7.14 -9.47
N VAL A 9 -3.52 6.68 -10.31
CA VAL A 9 -2.10 7.00 -10.22
C VAL A 9 -1.75 7.94 -11.37
N GLY A 10 -1.13 9.07 -11.04
CA GLY A 10 -0.69 10.05 -12.01
C GLY A 10 0.81 10.32 -11.89
N PHE A 11 1.52 10.26 -13.01
CA PHE A 11 2.92 10.69 -13.11
C PHE A 11 3.07 11.65 -14.29
N SER A 12 3.37 12.92 -13.99
CA SER A 12 3.57 13.98 -14.99
C SER A 12 2.41 14.05 -15.99
N PHE A 13 2.60 13.60 -17.23
CA PHE A 13 1.60 13.67 -18.32
C PHE A 13 0.62 12.49 -18.37
N PHE A 14 0.77 11.48 -17.50
CA PHE A 14 -0.06 10.29 -17.52
C PHE A 14 -0.95 10.19 -16.28
N LYS A 15 -2.24 9.92 -16.47
CA LYS A 15 -3.21 9.60 -15.42
C LYS A 15 -3.80 8.24 -15.73
N GLU A 16 -3.71 7.33 -14.78
CA GLU A 16 -4.24 5.99 -14.93
C GLU A 16 -5.11 5.61 -13.76
N GLN A 17 -6.13 4.82 -14.04
CA GLN A 17 -7.07 4.34 -13.05
C GLN A 17 -7.09 2.82 -13.05
N TYR A 18 -7.00 2.22 -11.88
CA TYR A 18 -7.16 0.78 -11.70
C TYR A 18 -8.03 0.48 -10.48
N THR A 19 -8.77 -0.62 -10.54
CA THR A 19 -9.57 -1.11 -9.42
C THR A 19 -8.84 -2.27 -8.74
N SER A 20 -8.58 -2.13 -7.45
CA SER A 20 -8.06 -3.18 -6.60
C SER A 20 -9.18 -3.86 -5.80
N ARG A 21 -9.02 -5.16 -5.58
CA ARG A 21 -9.76 -5.94 -4.59
C ARG A 21 -9.01 -5.83 -3.27
N VAL A 22 -9.70 -5.35 -2.24
CA VAL A 22 -9.15 -5.11 -0.90
C VAL A 22 -9.76 -6.11 0.07
N LEU A 23 -8.90 -6.93 0.66
CA LEU A 23 -9.21 -7.88 1.71
C LEU A 23 -8.76 -7.31 3.06
N LEU A 24 -9.69 -7.25 4.00
CA LEU A 24 -9.44 -6.81 5.37
C LEU A 24 -9.57 -7.98 6.33
N PHE A 25 -8.51 -8.18 7.10
CA PHE A 25 -8.40 -9.08 8.25
C PHE A 25 -8.30 -8.22 9.51
N PRO A 26 -9.41 -8.08 10.27
CA PRO A 26 -9.48 -7.18 11.42
C PRO A 26 -8.31 -7.36 12.39
N GLY A 27 -7.69 -6.24 12.77
CA GLY A 27 -6.58 -6.20 13.73
C GLY A 27 -5.28 -6.86 13.27
N LYS A 28 -5.19 -7.33 12.02
CA LYS A 28 -4.04 -8.12 11.54
C LYS A 28 -3.48 -7.64 10.22
N ARG A 29 -4.32 -7.54 9.20
CA ARG A 29 -3.84 -7.36 7.82
C ARG A 29 -4.83 -6.66 6.92
N VAL A 30 -4.32 -5.83 6.03
CA VAL A 30 -5.03 -5.30 4.87
C VAL A 30 -4.24 -5.67 3.62
N GLN A 31 -4.91 -6.28 2.64
CA GLN A 31 -4.29 -6.66 1.37
C GLN A 31 -5.10 -6.08 0.22
N ALA A 32 -4.46 -5.29 -0.63
CA ALA A 32 -5.00 -4.82 -1.89
C ALA A 32 -4.26 -5.50 -3.05
N ALA A 33 -5.02 -6.17 -3.92
CA ALA A 33 -4.49 -6.78 -5.14
C ALA A 33 -5.26 -6.27 -6.36
N LEU A 34 -4.65 -6.28 -7.55
CA LEU A 34 -5.40 -6.00 -8.78
C LEU A 34 -6.56 -6.99 -8.92
N LYS A 35 -7.71 -6.50 -9.43
CA LYS A 35 -8.85 -7.37 -9.69
C LYS A 35 -8.52 -8.31 -10.85
N GLU A 36 -8.39 -9.59 -10.57
CA GLU A 36 -8.36 -10.66 -11.58
C GLU A 36 -9.79 -10.95 -12.04
N ASP A 37 -10.26 -10.21 -13.02
CA ASP A 37 -11.53 -10.54 -13.68
C ASP A 37 -11.26 -10.73 -15.18
N ALA A 38 -11.44 -11.94 -15.66
CA ALA A 38 -11.25 -12.32 -17.06
C ALA A 38 -12.10 -11.47 -18.04
N LYS A 39 -13.14 -10.79 -17.55
CA LYS A 39 -14.02 -9.92 -18.36
C LYS A 39 -13.76 -8.41 -18.19
N GLN A 40 -13.09 -7.96 -17.12
CA GLN A 40 -12.76 -6.55 -16.94
C GLN A 40 -11.32 -6.28 -17.38
N ARG A 41 -11.21 -5.61 -18.53
CA ARG A 41 -10.03 -4.98 -19.13
C ARG A 41 -8.83 -4.92 -18.16
N ARG A 42 -7.83 -5.80 -18.39
CA ARG A 42 -6.51 -5.74 -17.75
C ARG A 42 -6.07 -4.28 -17.67
N SER A 43 -5.64 -3.81 -16.48
CA SER A 43 -5.07 -2.47 -16.35
C SER A 43 -4.08 -2.23 -17.50
N PRO A 44 -4.19 -1.10 -18.23
CA PRO A 44 -3.40 -0.89 -19.43
C PRO A 44 -1.90 -0.93 -19.13
N VAL A 45 -1.48 -0.51 -17.94
CA VAL A 45 -0.06 -0.41 -17.58
C VAL A 45 0.35 -1.32 -16.42
N LEU A 46 -0.49 -1.63 -15.43
CA LEU A 46 -0.13 -2.59 -14.38
C LEU A 46 -0.53 -4.02 -14.79
N SER A 47 0.46 -4.91 -14.88
CA SER A 47 0.23 -6.35 -15.05
C SER A 47 0.04 -7.06 -13.71
N ASP A 48 0.66 -6.55 -12.65
CA ASP A 48 0.51 -7.08 -11.29
C ASP A 48 0.60 -5.94 -10.27
N LEU A 49 -0.09 -6.14 -9.15
CA LEU A 49 -0.06 -5.28 -7.98
C LEU A 49 -0.55 -6.10 -6.80
N ASN A 50 0.30 -6.21 -5.80
CA ASN A 50 -0.04 -6.73 -4.50
C ASN A 50 0.57 -5.83 -3.42
N CYS A 51 -0.29 -5.26 -2.60
CA CYS A 51 0.00 -4.30 -1.56
C CYS A 51 -0.53 -4.86 -0.25
N VAL A 52 0.36 -5.12 0.71
CA VAL A 52 0.04 -5.78 1.97
C VAL A 52 0.52 -4.91 3.12
N TRP A 53 -0.39 -4.66 4.05
CA TRP A 53 -0.13 -4.03 5.34
C TRP A 53 -0.40 -5.06 6.43
N GLU A 54 0.58 -5.32 7.27
CA GLU A 54 0.44 -6.19 8.44
C GLU A 54 0.74 -5.41 9.70
N PHE A 55 -0.04 -5.68 10.73
CA PHE A 55 0.02 -5.01 12.01
C PHE A 55 0.26 -6.06 13.09
N SER A 56 1.32 -5.89 13.85
CA SER A 56 1.68 -6.81 14.94
C SER A 56 1.97 -6.04 16.23
N PRO A 57 1.51 -6.52 17.40
CA PRO A 57 1.86 -5.91 18.67
C PRO A 57 3.36 -6.04 18.93
N VAL A 58 3.96 -5.06 19.59
CA VAL A 58 5.37 -5.12 19.99
C VAL A 58 5.46 -5.71 21.40
N PRO A 59 6.16 -6.85 21.61
CA PRO A 59 6.31 -7.46 22.92
C PRO A 59 6.87 -6.47 23.95
N GLY A 60 6.18 -6.33 25.09
CA GLY A 60 6.58 -5.41 26.17
C GLY A 60 6.28 -3.93 25.91
N ARG A 61 5.62 -3.56 24.79
CA ARG A 61 5.26 -2.17 24.48
C ARG A 61 3.80 -2.06 24.04
N GLU A 62 2.88 -2.00 25.00
CA GLU A 62 1.42 -2.01 24.78
C GLU A 62 0.87 -0.87 23.91
N ARG A 63 1.60 0.26 23.84
CA ARG A 63 1.21 1.43 23.04
C ARG A 63 1.95 1.51 21.69
N GLN A 64 2.58 0.41 21.26
CA GLN A 64 3.33 0.35 20.00
C GLN A 64 2.86 -0.81 19.12
N VAL A 65 2.93 -0.59 17.82
CA VAL A 65 2.58 -1.57 16.80
C VAL A 65 3.69 -1.59 15.75
N GLU A 66 4.12 -2.78 15.37
CA GLU A 66 4.95 -2.97 14.18
C GLU A 66 4.03 -2.94 12.95
N VAL A 67 4.33 -2.04 12.02
CA VAL A 67 3.66 -1.96 10.72
C VAL A 67 4.61 -2.48 9.66
N ARG A 68 4.29 -3.63 9.07
CA ARG A 68 5.01 -4.19 7.94
C ARG A 68 4.28 -3.82 6.65
N PHE A 69 4.94 -3.04 5.82
CA PHE A 69 4.42 -2.63 4.52
C PHE A 69 5.18 -3.35 3.41
N LEU A 70 4.48 -4.21 2.66
CA LEU A 70 5.00 -4.92 1.51
C LEU A 70 4.24 -4.48 0.27
N VAL A 71 4.96 -4.07 -0.76
CA VAL A 71 4.35 -3.74 -2.05
C VAL A 71 5.17 -4.33 -3.17
N SER A 72 4.45 -4.97 -4.09
CA SER A 72 4.97 -5.54 -5.33
C SER A 72 4.04 -5.11 -6.45
N PHE A 73 4.61 -4.68 -7.56
CA PHE A 73 3.86 -4.34 -8.76
C PHE A 73 4.71 -4.63 -9.98
N ALA A 74 4.04 -4.96 -11.08
CA ALA A 74 4.66 -5.10 -12.38
C ALA A 74 3.97 -4.16 -13.36
N PHE A 75 4.77 -3.37 -14.05
CA PHE A 75 4.31 -2.60 -15.20
C PHE A 75 4.50 -3.43 -16.47
N LYS A 76 3.57 -3.30 -17.43
CA LYS A 76 3.74 -3.88 -18.77
C LYS A 76 4.93 -3.29 -19.51
N ASN A 77 5.30 -2.03 -19.21
CA ASN A 77 6.54 -1.42 -19.69
C ASN A 77 7.61 -1.46 -18.59
N PRO A 78 8.69 -2.26 -18.75
CA PRO A 78 9.68 -2.50 -17.70
C PRO A 78 10.61 -1.31 -17.40
N LEU A 79 10.70 -0.29 -18.27
CA LEU A 79 11.59 0.87 -18.07
C LEU A 79 11.23 1.74 -16.85
N HIS A 80 10.03 1.59 -16.31
CA HIS A 80 9.49 2.46 -15.26
C HIS A 80 9.55 1.85 -13.84
N SER A 81 9.91 0.58 -13.70
CA SER A 81 9.67 -0.18 -12.45
C SER A 81 10.52 0.31 -11.26
N ARG A 82 11.82 0.52 -11.46
CA ARG A 82 12.75 0.76 -10.33
C ARG A 82 12.72 2.19 -9.78
N LEU A 83 12.61 3.19 -10.65
CA LEU A 83 12.57 4.62 -10.26
C LEU A 83 11.24 4.98 -9.57
N ILE A 84 10.13 4.36 -9.99
CA ILE A 84 8.81 4.64 -9.41
C ILE A 84 8.65 3.98 -8.03
N MET A 85 9.28 2.82 -7.80
CA MET A 85 9.06 2.02 -6.59
C MET A 85 9.42 2.75 -5.29
N SER A 86 10.62 3.33 -5.21
CA SER A 86 11.09 4.00 -3.98
C SER A 86 10.24 5.23 -3.65
N HIS A 87 9.81 5.96 -4.68
CA HIS A 87 8.95 7.13 -4.55
C HIS A 87 7.54 6.75 -4.07
N VAL A 88 6.95 5.71 -4.65
CA VAL A 88 5.61 5.23 -4.27
C VAL A 88 5.59 4.74 -2.82
N VAL A 89 6.57 3.93 -2.41
CA VAL A 89 6.65 3.44 -1.02
C VAL A 89 6.73 4.58 -0.02
N THR A 90 7.59 5.56 -0.30
CA THR A 90 7.77 6.73 0.57
C THR A 90 6.50 7.57 0.65
N LEU A 91 5.85 7.81 -0.50
CA LEU A 91 4.61 8.57 -0.56
C LEU A 91 3.49 7.86 0.23
N MET A 92 3.29 6.56 0.00
CA MET A 92 2.25 5.78 0.67
C MET A 92 2.45 5.73 2.18
N THR A 93 3.69 5.52 2.64
CA THR A 93 4.01 5.50 4.08
C THR A 93 3.69 6.85 4.72
N ARG A 94 4.11 7.96 4.11
CA ARG A 94 3.83 9.32 4.61
C ARG A 94 2.34 9.65 4.58
N SER A 95 1.63 9.25 3.53
CA SER A 95 0.18 9.46 3.42
C SER A 95 -0.57 8.69 4.50
N PHE A 96 -0.15 7.46 4.81
CA PHE A 96 -0.70 6.67 5.90
C PHE A 96 -0.46 7.35 7.26
N GLU A 97 0.78 7.73 7.57
CA GLU A 97 1.14 8.43 8.82
C GLU A 97 0.30 9.71 9.00
N LYS A 98 0.20 10.54 7.96
CA LYS A 98 -0.58 11.78 7.98
C LYS A 98 -2.08 11.52 8.19
N HIS A 99 -2.60 10.42 7.65
CA HIS A 99 -4.00 10.06 7.84
C HIS A 99 -4.27 9.59 9.27
N CYS A 100 -3.37 8.78 9.84
CA CYS A 100 -3.43 8.41 11.25
C CYS A 100 -3.37 9.64 12.15
N GLU A 101 -2.47 10.57 11.88
CA GLU A 101 -2.36 11.80 12.66
C GLU A 101 -3.64 12.65 12.61
N LYS A 102 -4.27 12.75 11.43
CA LYS A 102 -5.54 13.46 11.27
C LYS A 102 -6.68 12.81 12.06
N LEU A 103 -6.70 11.48 12.17
CA LEU A 103 -7.79 10.74 12.82
C LEU A 103 -7.58 10.58 14.34
N TYR A 104 -6.34 10.37 14.77
CA TYR A 104 -5.99 9.95 16.13
C TYR A 104 -5.12 10.97 16.88
N GLY A 105 -4.69 12.04 16.21
CA GLY A 105 -3.78 13.03 16.79
C GLY A 105 -2.30 12.64 16.64
N PRO A 106 -1.40 13.40 17.27
CA PRO A 106 0.05 13.24 17.08
C PRO A 106 0.54 11.84 17.52
N PRO A 107 1.64 11.34 16.92
CA PRO A 107 2.20 10.04 17.27
C PRO A 107 2.53 9.92 18.76
N SER A 108 2.13 8.80 19.38
CA SER A 108 2.42 8.49 20.78
C SER A 108 3.88 8.07 21.04
N CYS A 109 4.63 7.75 19.99
CA CYS A 109 6.03 7.39 20.05
C CYS A 109 6.78 7.82 18.79
N GLN A 110 8.11 7.88 18.89
CA GLN A 110 8.95 8.15 17.73
C GLN A 110 8.90 6.97 16.74
N ARG A 111 8.89 7.27 15.45
CA ARG A 111 8.95 6.24 14.41
C ARG A 111 10.31 5.57 14.40
N GLU A 112 10.31 4.26 14.60
CA GLU A 112 11.48 3.40 14.39
C GLU A 112 11.35 2.71 13.02
N ARG A 113 12.29 2.96 12.10
CA ARG A 113 12.33 2.27 10.82
C ARG A 113 13.07 0.95 11.01
N LEU A 114 12.33 -0.15 11.06
CA LEU A 114 12.93 -1.48 11.08
C LEU A 114 13.58 -1.74 9.72
N VAL A 115 14.90 -1.97 9.73
CA VAL A 115 15.63 -2.42 8.54
C VAL A 115 15.49 -3.93 8.52
N THR A 116 14.55 -4.43 7.71
CA THR A 116 14.45 -5.86 7.43
C THR A 116 15.72 -6.28 6.68
N ARG A 117 16.51 -7.17 7.29
CA ARG A 117 17.65 -7.83 6.63
C ARG A 117 17.17 -8.78 5.54
#